data_AF-D7AW27-F1
#
_entry.id   AF-D7AW27-F1
#
_cell.length_a   1.000
_cell.length_b   1.000
_cell.length_c   1.000
_cell.angle_alpha   90.00
_cell.angle_beta   90.00
_cell.angle_gamma   90.00
#
_symmetry.space_group_name_H-M   'P 1'
#
loop_
_entity.id
_entity.type
_entity.pdbx_description
1 polymer ?
#
loop_
_entity_poly.entity_id
_entity_poly.type
_entity_poly.pdbx_seq_one_letter_code
_entity_poly.pdbx_strand_id
1 'polypeptide(L)'
;MDTRTQYLPSDRVRDTLGRRMAWVHDTGGILVITDSGNPDGALVPPGLLAEAGLAPVRGQGVREARAHWGVTRTRAAVEGPQGLTHHKNLLAVLVDQTTAAALIRRLPVLAFTELDLTGIALADGELIAPGEYAAHDGKTLRVRAPRQEETTVDNTTLNDPETPEVVIFETLRGTANRAAAAYMRAAEAATTPEAKEDAKQQMKRTWRIKSNYDLSRGEMIALIQQLQGEIDQLREA
;
A
#
# COMPACT_ATOMS: atom_id res chain seq x y z
N MET A 1 9.01 19.47 9.53
CA MET A 1 10.10 19.90 8.62
C MET A 1 9.49 20.26 7.28
N ASP A 2 9.64 21.50 6.82
CA ASP A 2 9.28 21.88 5.45
C ASP A 2 10.29 21.26 4.48
N THR A 3 9.83 20.33 3.65
CA THR A 3 10.68 19.69 2.64
C THR A 3 10.96 20.71 1.54
N ARG A 4 12.21 21.20 1.42
CA ARG A 4 12.59 22.12 0.35
C ARG A 4 12.58 21.38 -0.98
N THR A 5 11.72 21.81 -1.92
CA THR A 5 11.63 21.23 -3.27
C THR A 5 12.29 22.16 -4.29
N GLN A 6 13.19 21.62 -5.11
CA GLN A 6 13.77 22.30 -6.27
C GLN A 6 13.36 21.59 -7.56
N TYR A 7 13.27 22.34 -8.66
CA TYR A 7 12.99 21.81 -9.99
C TYR A 7 14.15 22.15 -10.92
N LEU A 8 14.72 21.16 -11.61
CA LEU A 8 15.79 21.38 -12.57
C LEU A 8 15.67 20.48 -13.80
N PRO A 9 16.01 21.00 -15.00
CA PRO A 9 16.09 20.19 -16.20
C PRO A 9 17.10 19.04 -16.08
N SER A 10 16.78 17.89 -16.67
CA SER A 10 17.59 16.66 -16.65
C SER A 10 19.06 16.89 -17.00
N ASP A 11 19.36 17.66 -18.05
CA ASP A 11 20.76 17.93 -18.43
C ASP A 11 21.53 18.74 -17.39
N ARG A 12 20.86 19.71 -16.75
CA ARG A 12 21.45 20.49 -15.66
C ARG A 12 21.70 19.63 -14.44
N VAL A 13 20.81 18.69 -14.15
CA VAL A 13 21.01 17.72 -13.06
C VAL A 13 22.20 16.81 -13.37
N ARG A 14 22.28 16.23 -14.57
CA ARG A 14 23.42 15.41 -15.01
C ARG A 14 24.75 16.15 -14.84
N ASP A 15 24.82 17.37 -15.35
CA ASP A 15 26.08 18.13 -15.39
C ASP A 15 26.53 18.57 -13.98
N THR A 16 25.59 18.68 -13.04
CA THR A 16 25.85 19.09 -11.65
C THR A 16 25.57 17.99 -10.62
N LEU A 17 25.50 16.72 -11.05
CA LEU A 17 24.92 15.63 -10.26
C LEU A 17 25.52 15.49 -8.86
N GLY A 18 26.85 15.52 -8.72
CA GLY A 18 27.51 15.44 -7.42
C GLY A 18 27.14 16.57 -6.46
N ARG A 19 27.02 17.81 -6.98
CA ARG A 19 26.58 18.96 -6.18
C ARG A 19 25.12 18.83 -5.75
N ARG A 20 24.28 18.28 -6.63
CA ARG A 20 22.85 18.06 -6.35
C ARG A 20 22.61 16.95 -5.35
N MET A 21 23.38 15.86 -5.43
CA MET A 21 23.36 14.80 -4.44
C MET A 21 23.78 15.30 -3.06
N ALA A 22 24.85 16.10 -2.98
CA ALA A 22 25.26 16.73 -1.73
C ALA A 22 24.17 17.64 -1.17
N TRP A 23 23.56 18.49 -2.00
CA TRP A 23 22.46 19.34 -1.56
C TRP A 23 21.25 18.54 -1.03
N VAL A 24 20.84 17.47 -1.71
CA VAL A 24 19.76 16.58 -1.26
C VAL A 24 20.10 15.96 0.10
N HIS A 25 21.33 15.49 0.26
CA HIS A 25 21.83 14.90 1.51
C HIS A 25 21.85 15.92 2.66
N ASP A 26 22.47 17.07 2.44
CA ASP A 26 22.74 18.08 3.47
C ASP A 26 21.46 18.81 3.93
N THR A 27 20.47 18.93 3.04
CA THR A 27 19.26 19.71 3.31
C THR A 27 18.02 18.86 3.59
N GLY A 28 18.06 17.55 3.31
CA GLY A 28 16.88 16.71 3.27
C GLY A 28 15.86 17.13 2.19
N GLY A 29 16.29 17.94 1.22
CA GLY A 29 15.44 18.48 0.16
C GLY A 29 15.16 17.47 -0.96
N ILE A 30 14.10 17.71 -1.72
CA ILE A 30 13.74 16.94 -2.92
C ILE A 30 14.13 17.76 -4.14
N LEU A 31 14.88 17.15 -5.07
CA LEU A 31 15.17 17.76 -6.36
C LEU A 31 14.38 17.05 -7.45
N VAL A 32 13.29 17.66 -7.90
CA VAL A 32 12.50 17.20 -9.04
C VAL A 32 13.29 17.46 -10.33
N ILE A 33 13.44 16.40 -11.10
CA ILE A 33 14.05 16.42 -12.42
C ILE A 33 12.93 16.68 -13.42
N THR A 34 13.15 17.58 -14.37
CA THR A 34 12.20 17.85 -15.44
C THR A 34 12.77 17.50 -16.81
N ASP A 35 11.90 17.03 -17.69
CA ASP A 35 12.15 16.92 -19.12
C ASP A 35 11.11 17.75 -19.87
N SER A 36 11.60 18.68 -20.70
CA SER A 36 10.77 19.64 -21.43
C SER A 36 9.76 20.40 -20.54
N GLY A 37 10.13 20.64 -19.27
CA GLY A 37 9.30 21.33 -18.28
C GLY A 37 8.39 20.43 -17.46
N ASN A 38 8.23 19.15 -17.84
CA ASN A 38 7.40 18.19 -17.13
C ASN A 38 8.23 17.41 -16.09
N PRO A 39 7.71 17.15 -14.88
CA PRO A 39 8.37 16.28 -13.90
C PRO A 39 8.64 14.87 -14.46
N ASP A 40 9.83 14.36 -14.23
CA ASP A 40 10.36 13.15 -14.87
C ASP A 40 11.25 12.33 -13.91
N GLY A 41 10.89 12.39 -12.62
CA GLY A 41 11.61 11.79 -11.51
C GLY A 41 12.18 12.82 -10.54
N ALA A 42 12.85 12.32 -9.50
CA ALA A 42 13.48 13.18 -8.51
C ALA A 42 14.70 12.51 -7.85
N LEU A 43 15.63 13.34 -7.39
CA LEU A 43 16.58 12.94 -6.36
C LEU A 43 15.97 13.21 -4.99
N VAL A 44 15.91 12.17 -4.16
CA VAL A 44 15.36 12.22 -2.81
C VAL A 44 16.37 11.78 -1.77
N PRO A 45 16.24 12.22 -0.50
CA PRO A 45 17.07 11.74 0.58
C PRO A 45 16.81 10.23 0.84
N PRO A 46 17.85 9.43 1.15
CA PRO A 46 17.65 8.01 1.48
C PRO A 46 16.69 7.77 2.65
N GLY A 47 16.70 8.65 3.65
CA GLY A 47 15.79 8.58 4.79
C GLY A 47 14.31 8.72 4.39
N LEU A 48 14.01 9.65 3.48
CA LEU A 48 12.65 9.86 2.98
C LEU A 48 12.13 8.63 2.21
N LEU A 49 13.01 7.95 1.48
CA LEU A 49 12.67 6.70 0.80
C LEU A 49 12.37 5.58 1.81
N ALA A 50 13.21 5.45 2.85
CA ALA A 50 13.05 4.43 3.88
C ALA A 50 11.77 4.64 4.72
N GLU A 51 11.43 5.89 5.04
CA GLU A 51 10.17 6.26 5.72
C GLU A 51 8.94 5.83 4.90
N ALA A 52 9.04 5.83 3.57
CA ALA A 52 7.99 5.35 2.68
C ALA A 52 8.00 3.82 2.49
N GLY A 53 8.84 3.08 3.22
CA GLY A 53 8.96 1.63 3.12
C GLY A 53 9.69 1.13 1.87
N LEU A 54 10.42 2.01 1.18
CA LEU A 54 11.13 1.70 -0.05
C LEU A 54 12.64 1.61 0.18
N ALA A 55 13.31 0.81 -0.65
CA ALA A 55 14.77 0.67 -0.65
C ALA A 55 15.32 0.83 -2.08
N PRO A 56 16.57 1.32 -2.25
CA PRO A 56 17.22 1.32 -3.54
C PRO A 56 17.43 -0.11 -4.05
N VAL A 57 17.07 -0.35 -5.30
CA VAL A 57 17.23 -1.64 -5.97
C VAL A 57 18.71 -1.92 -6.24
N ARG A 58 19.45 -0.87 -6.62
CA ARG A 58 20.89 -0.92 -6.87
C ARG A 58 21.56 0.38 -6.43
N GLY A 59 22.85 0.30 -6.14
CA GLY A 59 23.70 1.46 -5.87
C GLY A 59 24.75 1.63 -6.96
N GLN A 60 24.97 2.87 -7.42
CA GLN A 60 26.00 3.19 -8.39
C GLN A 60 26.72 4.49 -8.04
N GLY A 61 27.97 4.64 -8.49
CA GLY A 61 28.78 5.82 -8.23
C GLY A 61 28.32 7.03 -9.04
N VAL A 62 28.45 8.24 -8.49
CA VAL A 62 28.05 9.49 -9.19
C VAL A 62 28.71 9.66 -10.56
N ARG A 63 29.95 9.19 -10.72
CA ARG A 63 30.69 9.27 -12.00
C ARG A 63 30.06 8.38 -13.07
N GLU A 64 29.73 7.15 -12.69
CA GLU A 64 29.05 6.18 -13.54
C GLU A 64 27.62 6.64 -13.88
N ALA A 65 26.87 7.07 -12.86
CA ALA A 65 25.52 7.60 -13.01
C ALA A 65 25.48 8.80 -13.98
N ARG A 66 26.46 9.70 -13.89
CA ARG A 66 26.57 10.84 -14.80
C ARG A 66 26.90 10.41 -16.23
N ALA A 67 27.81 9.46 -16.42
CA ALA A 67 28.18 8.94 -17.74
C ALA A 67 27.00 8.22 -18.42
N HIS A 68 26.16 7.53 -17.64
CA HIS A 68 25.01 6.76 -18.11
C HIS A 68 23.68 7.33 -17.62
N TRP A 69 23.53 8.66 -17.64
CA TRP A 69 22.40 9.34 -16.98
C TRP A 69 21.03 8.92 -17.53
N GLY A 70 20.89 8.85 -18.86
CA GLY A 70 19.64 8.37 -19.47
C GLY A 70 19.28 6.95 -19.02
N VAL A 71 20.25 6.03 -19.06
CA VAL A 71 20.07 4.63 -18.61
C VAL A 71 19.70 4.57 -17.12
N THR A 72 20.37 5.37 -16.30
CA THR A 72 20.10 5.46 -14.86
C THR A 72 18.66 5.88 -14.59
N ARG A 73 18.16 6.86 -15.34
CA ARG A 73 16.77 7.32 -15.25
C ARG A 73 15.78 6.27 -15.75
N THR A 74 16.07 5.61 -16.88
CA THR A 74 15.24 4.50 -17.37
C THR A 74 15.16 3.37 -16.35
N ARG A 75 16.28 3.01 -15.70
CA ARG A 75 16.28 2.01 -14.61
C ARG A 75 15.45 2.46 -13.42
N ALA A 76 15.51 3.74 -13.04
CA ALA A 76 14.67 4.27 -11.98
C ALA A 76 13.17 4.13 -12.27
N ALA A 77 12.77 4.33 -13.53
CA ALA A 77 11.39 4.20 -13.98
C ALA A 77 10.92 2.75 -14.16
N VAL A 78 11.80 1.84 -14.58
CA VAL A 78 11.42 0.46 -14.93
C VAL A 78 11.70 -0.53 -13.81
N GLU A 79 12.84 -0.41 -13.16
CA GLU A 79 13.31 -1.37 -12.14
C GLU A 79 13.01 -0.88 -10.71
N GLY A 80 12.79 0.42 -10.52
CA GLY A 80 12.54 1.05 -9.21
C GLY A 80 13.70 1.91 -8.71
N PRO A 81 13.67 2.39 -7.44
CA PRO A 81 14.60 3.40 -6.93
C PRO A 81 16.09 3.05 -7.12
N GLN A 82 16.90 4.00 -7.59
CA GLN A 82 18.34 3.81 -7.87
C GLN A 82 19.19 4.64 -6.91
N GLY A 83 20.02 3.98 -6.11
CA GLY A 83 20.92 4.62 -5.15
C GLY A 83 22.12 5.27 -5.82
N LEU A 84 22.39 6.53 -5.49
CA LEU A 84 23.52 7.29 -5.99
C LEU A 84 24.55 7.54 -4.87
N THR A 85 25.77 7.07 -5.11
CA THR A 85 26.85 7.12 -4.11
C THR A 85 27.97 8.08 -4.49
N HIS A 86 28.60 8.67 -3.48
CA HIS A 86 29.87 9.40 -3.62
C HIS A 86 30.86 8.84 -2.59
N HIS A 87 32.05 8.43 -3.03
CA HIS A 87 33.00 7.69 -2.19
C HIS A 87 32.37 6.51 -1.42
N LYS A 88 31.51 5.74 -2.09
CA LYS A 88 30.73 4.60 -1.53
C LYS A 88 29.67 4.95 -0.48
N ASN A 89 29.50 6.23 -0.13
CA ASN A 89 28.42 6.68 0.74
C ASN A 89 27.17 6.98 -0.09
N LEU A 90 26.02 6.42 0.30
CA LEU A 90 24.72 6.71 -0.32
C LEU A 90 24.28 8.12 0.06
N LEU A 91 24.22 9.03 -0.92
CA LEU A 91 23.88 10.43 -0.67
C LEU A 91 22.47 10.78 -1.12
N ALA A 92 22.01 10.20 -2.22
CA ALA A 92 20.69 10.45 -2.77
C ALA A 92 20.16 9.19 -3.46
N VAL A 93 18.85 9.12 -3.64
CA VAL A 93 18.20 8.08 -4.41
C VAL A 93 17.46 8.75 -5.56
N LEU A 94 17.68 8.25 -6.77
CA LEU A 94 16.88 8.61 -7.93
C LEU A 94 15.61 7.76 -7.96
N VAL A 95 14.47 8.42 -8.03
CA VAL A 95 13.16 7.78 -8.15
C VAL A 95 12.44 8.28 -9.40
N ASP A 96 11.47 7.50 -9.87
CA ASP A 96 10.60 7.87 -10.97
C ASP A 96 9.63 9.01 -10.60
N GLN A 97 8.91 9.54 -11.59
CA GLN A 97 8.00 10.66 -11.39
C GLN A 97 6.90 10.33 -10.38
N THR A 98 6.37 9.11 -10.44
CA THR A 98 5.30 8.68 -9.56
C THR A 98 5.75 8.61 -8.11
N THR A 99 6.84 7.91 -7.84
CA THR A 99 7.40 7.79 -6.50
C THR A 99 7.80 9.17 -5.98
N ALA A 100 8.35 10.05 -6.83
CA ALA A 100 8.62 11.43 -6.45
C ALA A 100 7.35 12.17 -6.00
N ALA A 101 6.25 12.08 -6.75
CA ALA A 101 4.98 12.71 -6.41
C ALA A 101 4.41 12.19 -5.09
N ALA A 102 4.56 10.88 -4.83
CA ALA A 102 4.16 10.25 -3.58
C ALA A 102 4.94 10.76 -2.37
N LEU A 103 6.27 10.79 -2.49
CA LEU A 103 7.17 11.20 -1.43
C LEU A 103 7.00 12.70 -1.10
N ILE A 104 6.75 13.54 -2.11
CA ILE A 104 6.41 14.96 -1.92
C ILE A 104 5.12 15.11 -1.08
N ARG A 105 4.12 14.25 -1.32
CA ARG A 105 2.85 14.24 -0.57
C ARG A 105 2.95 13.53 0.78
N ARG A 106 4.10 12.94 1.13
CA ARG A 106 4.33 12.09 2.31
C ARG A 106 3.32 10.93 2.40
N LEU A 107 2.89 10.43 1.24
CA LEU A 107 2.03 9.26 1.19
C LEU A 107 2.89 8.01 1.11
N PRO A 108 2.50 6.91 1.80
CA PRO A 108 3.09 5.61 1.54
C PRO A 108 2.86 5.21 0.07
N VAL A 109 3.90 4.66 -0.55
CA VAL A 109 3.87 4.23 -1.96
C VAL A 109 3.45 2.77 -2.01
N LEU A 110 2.39 2.49 -2.75
CA LEU A 110 2.00 1.11 -3.08
C LEU A 110 2.55 0.76 -4.46
N ALA A 111 3.60 -0.05 -4.47
CA ALA A 111 4.06 -0.74 -5.67
C ALA A 111 3.24 -2.03 -5.82
N PHE A 112 2.60 -2.22 -6.97
CA PHE A 112 1.84 -3.43 -7.29
C PHE A 112 1.76 -3.63 -8.80
N THR A 113 1.69 -4.88 -9.23
CA THR A 113 1.42 -5.28 -10.61
C THR A 113 -0.09 -5.37 -10.86
N GLU A 114 -0.82 -5.93 -9.89
CA GLU A 114 -2.28 -6.08 -9.94
C GLU A 114 -2.94 -5.44 -8.71
N LEU A 115 -4.06 -4.74 -8.93
CA LEU A 115 -4.89 -4.15 -7.88
C LEU A 115 -6.31 -4.64 -7.99
N ASP A 116 -6.79 -5.30 -6.94
CA ASP A 116 -8.19 -5.69 -6.79
C ASP A 116 -8.87 -4.74 -5.78
N LEU A 117 -10.01 -4.18 -6.18
CA LEU A 117 -10.82 -3.25 -5.39
C LEU A 117 -12.24 -3.79 -5.10
N THR A 118 -12.46 -5.11 -5.18
CA THR A 118 -13.76 -5.75 -4.96
C THR A 118 -14.16 -5.85 -3.46
N GLY A 119 -14.22 -4.69 -2.79
CA GLY A 119 -14.72 -4.54 -1.41
C GLY A 119 -13.63 -4.47 -0.33
N ILE A 120 -12.48 -5.10 -0.55
CA ILE A 120 -11.21 -4.83 0.14
C ILE A 120 -10.15 -4.52 -0.92
N ALA A 121 -9.20 -3.65 -0.60
CA ALA A 121 -8.12 -3.33 -1.54
C ALA A 121 -6.99 -4.35 -1.39
N LEU A 122 -6.65 -5.05 -2.48
CA LEU A 122 -5.51 -5.98 -2.55
C LEU A 122 -4.50 -5.48 -3.60
N ALA A 123 -3.22 -5.44 -3.24
CA ALA A 123 -2.08 -5.23 -4.13
C ALA A 123 -1.31 -6.54 -4.26
N ASP A 124 -1.20 -7.10 -5.46
CA ASP A 124 -0.50 -8.39 -5.72
C ASP A 124 -0.99 -9.54 -4.81
N GLY A 125 -2.29 -9.54 -4.48
CA GLY A 125 -2.91 -10.50 -3.57
C GLY A 125 -2.68 -10.23 -2.07
N GLU A 126 -1.90 -9.20 -1.72
CA GLU A 126 -1.72 -8.72 -0.35
C GLU A 126 -2.69 -7.60 0.01
N LEU A 127 -3.14 -7.58 1.26
CA LEU A 127 -4.12 -6.59 1.71
C LEU A 127 -3.49 -5.22 1.94
N ILE A 128 -4.12 -4.20 1.37
CA ILE A 128 -3.81 -2.79 1.62
C ILE A 128 -4.69 -2.28 2.77
N ALA A 129 -4.08 -1.72 3.81
CA ALA A 129 -4.82 -1.12 4.91
C ALA A 129 -5.62 0.12 4.45
N PRO A 130 -6.77 0.47 5.05
CA PRO A 130 -7.42 1.75 4.82
C PRO A 130 -6.45 2.91 5.02
N GLY A 131 -6.49 3.87 4.11
CA GLY A 131 -5.53 4.96 4.08
C GLY A 131 -5.47 5.64 2.73
N GLU A 132 -4.66 6.70 2.67
CA GLU A 132 -4.31 7.37 1.44
C GLU A 132 -2.90 6.94 1.03
N TYR A 133 -2.80 6.44 -0.20
CA TYR A 133 -1.57 5.94 -0.78
C TYR A 133 -1.33 6.61 -2.12
N ALA A 134 -0.07 6.67 -2.52
CA ALA A 134 0.25 6.93 -3.91
C ALA A 134 0.37 5.60 -4.65
N ALA A 135 -0.40 5.44 -5.73
CA ALA A 135 -0.25 4.34 -6.67
C ALA A 135 0.91 4.63 -7.64
N HIS A 136 1.46 3.57 -8.23
CA HIS A 136 2.57 3.59 -9.20
C HIS A 136 2.28 4.34 -10.53
N ASP A 137 1.02 4.75 -10.77
CA ASP A 137 0.61 5.62 -11.89
C ASP A 137 0.52 7.12 -11.54
N GLY A 138 0.91 7.51 -10.32
CA GLY A 138 0.94 8.91 -9.86
C GLY A 138 -0.39 9.38 -9.26
N LYS A 139 -1.42 8.53 -9.24
CA LYS A 139 -2.71 8.84 -8.62
C LYS A 139 -2.68 8.55 -7.13
N THR A 140 -3.55 9.24 -6.39
CA THR A 140 -3.81 8.92 -4.99
C THR A 140 -4.88 7.85 -4.91
N LEU A 141 -4.53 6.70 -4.35
CA LEU A 141 -5.47 5.63 -4.01
C LEU A 141 -5.95 5.85 -2.58
N ARG A 142 -7.25 6.08 -2.42
CA ARG A 142 -7.89 6.14 -1.11
C ARG A 142 -8.61 4.84 -0.83
N VAL A 143 -8.01 3.99 0.00
CA VAL A 143 -8.63 2.76 0.49
C VAL A 143 -9.51 3.12 1.67
N ARG A 144 -10.82 2.90 1.54
CA ARG A 144 -11.78 3.11 2.62
C ARG A 144 -12.00 1.80 3.36
N ALA A 145 -12.17 1.88 4.67
CA ALA A 145 -12.69 0.76 5.43
C ALA A 145 -14.07 0.37 4.85
N PRO A 146 -14.39 -0.93 4.76
CA PRO A 146 -15.69 -1.38 4.29
C PRO A 146 -16.80 -0.73 5.13
N ARG A 147 -17.82 -0.20 4.45
CA ARG A 147 -18.97 0.46 5.09
C ARG A 147 -19.71 -0.58 5.95
N GLN A 148 -19.88 -0.30 7.24
CA GLN A 148 -20.78 -1.07 8.09
C GLN A 148 -22.22 -0.77 7.67
N GLU A 149 -22.81 -1.63 6.87
CA GLU A 149 -24.27 -1.73 6.82
C GLU A 149 -24.69 -2.73 7.92
N GLU A 150 -25.41 -2.22 8.92
CA GLU A 150 -26.05 -3.06 9.93
C GLU A 150 -27.27 -3.74 9.30
N THR A 151 -27.06 -4.83 8.58
CA THR A 151 -28.09 -5.85 8.40
C THR A 151 -28.00 -6.84 9.56
N THR A 152 -28.62 -6.48 10.69
CA THR A 152 -28.90 -7.44 11.76
C THR A 152 -30.10 -8.27 11.38
N VAL A 153 -29.86 -9.37 10.66
CA VAL A 153 -30.81 -10.47 10.55
C VAL A 153 -30.68 -11.29 11.84
N ASP A 154 -31.78 -11.43 12.58
CA ASP A 154 -31.88 -12.20 13.83
C ASP A 154 -31.72 -13.72 13.55
N ASN A 155 -31.16 -14.44 14.52
CA ASN A 155 -31.12 -15.92 14.56
C ASN A 155 -32.48 -16.57 14.32
N THR A 156 -33.59 -15.94 14.72
CA THR A 156 -34.95 -16.44 14.42
C THR A 156 -35.24 -16.44 12.91
N THR A 157 -34.84 -15.39 12.18
CA THR A 157 -34.97 -15.31 10.72
C THR A 157 -34.03 -16.29 10.01
N LEU A 158 -32.81 -16.51 10.52
CA LEU A 158 -31.86 -17.45 9.89
C LEU A 158 -32.36 -18.91 9.91
N ASN A 159 -33.03 -19.30 10.99
CA ASN A 159 -33.52 -20.67 11.16
C ASN A 159 -34.94 -20.89 10.61
N ASP A 160 -35.63 -19.83 10.18
CA ASP A 160 -36.96 -19.94 9.58
C ASP A 160 -36.86 -20.61 8.19
N PRO A 161 -37.46 -21.80 7.99
CA PRO A 161 -37.40 -22.51 6.71
C PRO A 161 -38.01 -21.73 5.54
N GLU A 162 -38.87 -20.74 5.79
CA GLU A 162 -39.44 -19.88 4.74
C GLU A 162 -38.49 -18.76 4.28
N THR A 163 -37.41 -18.50 5.03
CA THR A 163 -36.41 -17.48 4.64
C THR A 163 -35.66 -17.93 3.38
N PRO A 164 -35.64 -17.13 2.30
CA PRO A 164 -34.94 -17.48 1.08
C PRO A 164 -33.43 -17.68 1.28
N GLU A 165 -32.83 -18.65 0.60
CA GLU A 165 -31.39 -18.94 0.72
C GLU A 165 -30.51 -17.76 0.33
N VAL A 166 -30.95 -16.94 -0.64
CA VAL A 166 -30.25 -15.71 -1.03
C VAL A 166 -30.10 -14.73 0.13
N VAL A 167 -31.10 -14.64 1.02
CA VAL A 167 -31.05 -13.76 2.21
C VAL A 167 -30.02 -14.29 3.21
N ILE A 168 -29.95 -15.61 3.38
CA ILE A 168 -28.93 -16.24 4.24
C ILE A 168 -27.53 -16.05 3.66
N PHE A 169 -27.38 -16.21 2.35
CA PHE A 169 -26.11 -15.98 1.67
C PHE A 169 -25.66 -14.52 1.76
N GLU A 170 -26.56 -13.56 1.57
CA GLU A 170 -26.28 -12.13 1.79
C GLU A 170 -25.90 -11.84 3.24
N THR A 171 -26.59 -12.46 4.21
CA THR A 171 -26.27 -12.33 5.63
C THR A 171 -24.90 -12.91 5.96
N LEU A 172 -24.54 -14.06 5.36
CA LEU A 172 -23.21 -14.64 5.46
C LEU A 172 -22.15 -13.69 4.90
N ARG A 173 -22.38 -13.10 3.72
CA ARG A 173 -21.45 -12.13 3.13
C ARG A 173 -21.31 -10.88 4.00
N GLY A 174 -22.41 -10.37 4.56
CA GLY A 174 -22.40 -9.24 5.49
C GLY A 174 -21.63 -9.54 6.77
N THR A 175 -21.85 -10.73 7.35
CA THR A 175 -21.19 -11.16 8.59
C THR A 175 -19.69 -11.43 8.38
N ALA A 176 -19.32 -12.09 7.29
CA ALA A 176 -17.92 -12.26 6.89
C ALA A 176 -17.21 -10.92 6.64
N ASN A 177 -17.89 -9.91 6.08
CA ASN A 177 -17.33 -8.56 5.97
C ASN A 177 -16.99 -7.97 7.34
N ARG A 178 -17.93 -8.07 8.29
CA ARG A 178 -17.76 -7.54 9.65
C ARG A 178 -16.64 -8.26 10.40
N ALA A 179 -16.58 -9.59 10.30
CA ALA A 179 -15.52 -10.37 10.93
C ALA A 179 -14.15 -10.06 10.31
N ALA A 180 -14.03 -9.97 8.98
CA ALA A 180 -12.79 -9.55 8.33
C ALA A 180 -12.34 -8.15 8.79
N ALA A 181 -13.27 -7.19 8.89
CA ALA A 181 -12.98 -5.86 9.41
C ALA A 181 -12.62 -5.84 10.91
N ALA A 182 -13.14 -6.77 11.71
CA ALA A 182 -12.77 -6.93 13.12
C ALA A 182 -11.33 -7.47 13.24
N TYR A 183 -10.99 -8.52 12.50
CA TYR A 183 -9.61 -9.04 12.45
C TYR A 183 -8.62 -8.02 11.91
N MET A 184 -9.03 -7.18 10.95
CA MET A 184 -8.20 -6.08 10.48
C MET A 184 -7.85 -5.09 11.60
N ARG A 185 -8.84 -4.66 12.39
CA ARG A 185 -8.61 -3.78 13.55
C ARG A 185 -7.72 -4.46 14.60
N ALA A 186 -7.90 -5.76 14.83
CA ALA A 186 -7.03 -6.53 15.70
C ALA A 186 -5.58 -6.56 15.19
N ALA A 187 -5.36 -6.70 13.87
CA ALA A 187 -4.04 -6.66 13.27
C ALA A 187 -3.38 -5.26 13.38
N GLU A 188 -4.16 -4.19 13.35
CA GLU A 188 -3.66 -2.82 13.55
C GLU A 188 -3.33 -2.54 15.02
N ALA A 189 -4.13 -3.06 15.95
CA ALA A 189 -3.91 -2.93 17.39
C ALA A 189 -2.80 -3.86 17.93
N ALA A 190 -2.41 -4.88 17.18
CA ALA A 190 -1.39 -5.85 17.58
C ALA A 190 -0.04 -5.19 17.85
N THR A 191 0.54 -5.48 19.02
CA THR A 191 1.85 -4.97 19.45
C THR A 191 3.00 -5.91 19.07
N THR A 192 2.69 -7.13 18.62
CA THR A 192 3.67 -8.13 18.17
C THR A 192 3.47 -8.48 16.69
N PRO A 193 4.56 -8.77 15.94
CA PRO A 193 4.47 -9.25 14.56
C PRO A 193 3.63 -10.52 14.41
N GLU A 194 3.73 -11.45 15.36
CA GLU A 194 3.03 -12.73 15.34
C GLU A 194 1.51 -12.52 15.43
N ALA A 195 1.04 -11.73 16.40
CA ALA A 195 -0.39 -11.45 16.56
C ALA A 195 -0.97 -10.70 15.35
N LYS A 196 -0.17 -9.82 14.75
CA LYS A 196 -0.53 -9.12 13.52
C LYS A 196 -0.71 -10.08 12.34
N GLU A 197 0.20 -11.03 12.18
CA GLU A 197 0.11 -12.02 11.10
C GLU A 197 -1.05 -12.99 11.32
N ASP A 198 -1.27 -13.47 12.55
CA ASP A 198 -2.40 -14.34 12.89
C ASP A 198 -3.74 -13.66 12.56
N ALA A 199 -3.91 -12.40 12.95
CA ALA A 199 -5.10 -11.62 12.64
C ALA A 199 -5.28 -11.43 11.12
N LYS A 200 -4.20 -11.19 10.37
CA LYS A 200 -4.25 -11.14 8.89
C LYS A 200 -4.65 -12.47 8.26
N GLN A 201 -4.18 -13.60 8.80
CA GLN A 201 -4.55 -14.94 8.29
C GLN A 201 -6.03 -15.23 8.56
N GLN A 202 -6.55 -14.91 9.74
CA GLN A 202 -7.98 -15.06 10.03
C GLN A 202 -8.84 -14.16 9.16
N MET A 203 -8.42 -12.92 8.93
CA MET A 203 -9.09 -12.03 7.97
C MET A 203 -9.16 -12.64 6.56
N LYS A 204 -8.03 -13.18 6.04
CA LYS A 204 -7.99 -13.86 4.73
C LYS A 204 -8.92 -15.08 4.68
N ARG A 205 -8.93 -15.89 5.74
CA ARG A 205 -9.84 -17.05 5.87
C ARG A 205 -11.30 -16.60 5.80
N THR A 206 -11.66 -15.61 6.59
CA THR A 206 -13.02 -15.06 6.65
C THR A 206 -13.45 -14.44 5.32
N TRP A 207 -12.53 -13.80 4.60
CA TRP A 207 -12.84 -13.26 3.28
C TRP A 207 -13.22 -14.34 2.26
N ARG A 208 -12.49 -15.46 2.24
CA ARG A 208 -12.75 -16.58 1.29
C ARG A 208 -14.16 -17.17 1.42
N ILE A 209 -14.78 -17.05 2.59
CA ILE A 209 -16.16 -17.52 2.83
C ILE A 209 -17.15 -16.84 1.88
N LYS A 210 -16.91 -15.59 1.48
CA LYS A 210 -17.79 -14.80 0.60
C LYS A 210 -17.82 -15.28 -0.85
N SER A 211 -16.78 -16.02 -1.24
CA SER A 211 -16.56 -16.49 -2.60
C SER A 211 -17.04 -17.91 -2.79
N ASN A 212 -17.50 -18.57 -1.72
CA ASN A 212 -17.95 -19.95 -1.76
C ASN A 212 -19.47 -20.03 -1.99
N TYR A 213 -19.86 -20.31 -3.23
CA TYR A 213 -21.26 -20.43 -3.65
C TYR A 213 -21.84 -21.84 -3.45
N ASP A 214 -21.00 -22.81 -3.10
CA ASP A 214 -21.39 -24.23 -2.98
C ASP A 214 -21.85 -24.61 -1.56
N LEU A 215 -22.01 -23.62 -0.67
CA LEU A 215 -22.42 -23.83 0.71
C LEU A 215 -23.91 -24.19 0.79
N SER A 216 -24.21 -25.28 1.49
CA SER A 216 -25.58 -25.60 1.88
C SER A 216 -26.12 -24.57 2.88
N ARG A 217 -27.45 -24.47 2.98
CA ARG A 217 -28.12 -23.62 3.97
C ARG A 217 -27.59 -23.81 5.40
N GLY A 218 -27.45 -25.06 5.83
CA GLY A 218 -26.95 -25.39 7.18
C GLY A 218 -25.52 -24.91 7.41
N GLU A 219 -24.66 -25.04 6.41
CA GLU A 219 -23.28 -24.54 6.47
C GLU A 219 -23.23 -23.01 6.51
N MET A 220 -24.07 -22.33 5.72
CA MET A 220 -24.15 -20.87 5.76
C MET A 220 -24.57 -20.36 7.15
N ILE A 221 -25.58 -20.98 7.76
CA ILE A 221 -26.05 -20.59 9.11
C ILE A 221 -24.96 -20.85 10.16
N ALA A 222 -24.30 -22.02 10.11
CA ALA A 222 -23.22 -22.36 11.04
C ALA A 222 -22.05 -21.36 10.94
N LEU A 223 -21.67 -20.96 9.72
CA LEU A 223 -20.62 -19.97 9.49
C LEU A 223 -21.05 -18.57 9.97
N ILE A 224 -22.30 -18.17 9.77
CA ILE A 224 -22.81 -16.90 10.31
C ILE A 224 -22.65 -16.87 11.83
N GLN A 225 -23.09 -17.93 12.52
CA GLN A 225 -23.01 -18.01 13.99
C GLN A 225 -21.57 -18.05 14.49
N GLN A 226 -20.69 -18.81 13.84
CA GLN A 226 -19.27 -18.82 14.14
C GLN A 226 -18.68 -17.40 14.03
N LEU A 227 -18.91 -16.72 12.90
CA LEU A 227 -18.34 -15.41 12.64
C LEU A 227 -18.90 -14.33 13.58
N GLN A 228 -20.16 -14.44 13.99
CA GLN A 228 -20.74 -13.57 15.03
C GLN A 228 -20.00 -13.75 16.37
N GLY A 229 -19.78 -15.01 16.80
CA GLY A 229 -19.00 -15.29 18.01
C GLY A 229 -17.57 -14.75 17.94
N GLU A 230 -16.91 -14.88 16.79
CA GLU A 230 -15.57 -14.32 16.58
C GLU A 230 -15.58 -12.78 16.65
N ILE A 231 -16.60 -12.10 16.10
CA ILE A 231 -16.75 -10.64 16.18
C ILE A 231 -16.90 -10.18 17.63
N ASP A 232 -17.72 -10.89 18.42
CA ASP A 232 -17.97 -10.54 19.81
C ASP A 232 -16.72 -10.71 20.67
N GLN A 233 -15.96 -11.79 20.48
CA GLN A 233 -14.66 -11.99 21.14
C GLN A 233 -13.67 -10.86 20.81
N LEU A 234 -13.60 -10.43 19.56
CA LEU A 234 -12.72 -9.33 19.12
C LEU A 234 -13.18 -7.95 19.58
N ARG A 235 -14.41 -7.80 20.07
CA ARG A 235 -14.90 -6.55 20.68
C ARG A 235 -14.55 -6.44 22.16
N GLU A 236 -14.43 -7.58 22.85
CA GLU A 236 -14.11 -7.65 24.28
C GLU A 236 -12.60 -7.65 24.57
N ALA A 237 -11.76 -7.93 23.57
CA ALA A 237 -10.30 -7.93 23.63
C ALA A 237 -9.69 -6.54 23.37
#